data_AF-A0A916FWE6-F1
#
_entry.id   AF-A0A916FWE6-F1
#
_cell.length_a   1.000
_cell.length_b   1.000
_cell.length_c   1.000
_cell.angle_alpha   90.00
_cell.angle_beta   90.00
_cell.angle_gamma   90.00
#
_symmetry.space_group_name_H-M   'P 1'
#
loop_
_entity.id
_entity.type
_entity.pdbx_description
1 polymer ?
#
loop_
_entity_poly.entity_id
_entity_poly.type
_entity_poly.pdbx_seq_one_letter_code
_entity_poly.pdbx_strand_id
1 'polypeptide(L)'
;MNIRPINENDIESVIQLFRANYGDDYALPEFYDPQWVKRGIYSDHIIWLVIEDAGRIVASGACILNFGDYNDQIGEIGRLVVDPQVGGKGLGKQMLTALVDASDDRVEFAFAEARTVHPKTQKICDNIGLVPVGFLPLWYKMTWRESFVLSGQLFGNGRNLRHPGSAEVIPAVAPLTRLSLRNLELDEPVNVRDNVRGYPIDQSVTIKPMTGSSLMRLLKIEHGRLIEPEVFGSMHIDQGLPQLQTHRVKYYVASEGERTLGAIGYYFEEHDGNVRITELIAQENVIKGSLLRFVVEQAEQTHQAQLIECDISAASPAIQQTFFEMGFLPAAYIPGMVFHNTHRPDIVRMMKLNAPWDLGPLELTEPSREYFETVAPSFERASVERMKKLPALNTPTLKGFTPLEAYLFQRAGEETTPTNGATLDANALHLVLAGSVRHGEQIITAGACVNADILFGQADAVTPIAGAETRLLTLTRARLTELVDRYPRLGIKLYQNLAANRSA
;
A
#
# COMPACT_ATOMS: atom_id res chain seq x y z
N MET A 1 -22.80 2.09 36.14
CA MET A 1 -22.05 1.67 34.93
C MET A 1 -21.80 0.17 34.96
N ASN A 2 -22.27 -0.51 33.92
CA ASN A 2 -22.13 -1.95 33.71
C ASN A 2 -21.51 -2.20 32.32
N ILE A 3 -20.48 -3.05 32.24
CA ILE A 3 -19.87 -3.45 30.96
C ILE A 3 -20.36 -4.86 30.64
N ARG A 4 -20.95 -5.04 29.46
CA ARG A 4 -21.54 -6.32 29.06
C ARG A 4 -21.49 -6.52 27.55
N PRO A 5 -21.66 -7.75 27.05
CA PRO A 5 -21.91 -7.99 25.64
C PRO A 5 -23.11 -7.18 25.14
N ILE A 6 -23.03 -6.76 23.88
CA ILE A 6 -24.15 -6.17 23.13
C ILE A 6 -25.30 -7.20 22.98
N ASN A 7 -26.54 -6.72 22.90
CA ASN A 7 -27.70 -7.53 22.53
C ASN A 7 -28.62 -6.79 21.54
N GLU A 8 -29.65 -7.46 21.01
CA GLU A 8 -30.53 -6.89 19.97
C GLU A 8 -31.23 -5.59 20.40
N ASN A 9 -31.52 -5.40 21.70
CA ASN A 9 -32.18 -4.18 22.17
C ASN A 9 -31.23 -2.96 22.16
N ASP A 10 -29.92 -3.18 22.05
CA ASP A 10 -28.92 -2.12 22.03
C ASP A 10 -28.69 -1.56 20.60
N ILE A 11 -29.17 -2.24 19.55
CA ILE A 11 -28.87 -1.92 18.14
C ILE A 11 -29.09 -0.44 17.83
N GLU A 12 -30.29 0.06 18.11
CA GLU A 12 -30.64 1.46 17.82
C GLU A 12 -29.78 2.42 18.64
N SER A 13 -29.54 2.12 19.91
CA SER A 13 -28.73 2.98 20.79
C SER A 13 -27.29 3.08 20.31
N VAL A 14 -26.71 1.98 19.83
CA VAL A 14 -25.35 1.96 19.28
C VAL A 14 -25.29 2.72 17.96
N ILE A 15 -26.25 2.53 17.05
CA ILE A 15 -26.32 3.29 15.78
C ILE A 15 -26.38 4.80 16.07
N GLN A 16 -27.24 5.22 17.00
CA GLN A 16 -27.34 6.63 17.39
C GLN A 16 -26.05 7.16 18.02
N LEU A 17 -25.32 6.32 18.76
CA LEU A 17 -24.04 6.69 19.36
C LEU A 17 -22.97 6.99 18.30
N PHE A 18 -22.92 6.20 17.23
CA PHE A 18 -22.06 6.46 16.07
C PHE A 18 -22.48 7.73 15.34
N ARG A 19 -23.78 7.91 15.07
CA ARG A 19 -24.29 9.14 14.42
C ARG A 19 -23.96 10.39 15.23
N ALA A 20 -24.05 10.33 16.56
CA ALA A 20 -23.72 11.45 17.43
C ALA A 20 -22.24 11.85 17.38
N ASN A 21 -21.34 10.93 17.02
CA ASN A 21 -19.89 11.18 16.94
C ASN A 21 -19.41 11.49 15.51
N TYR A 22 -20.01 10.86 14.51
CA TYR A 22 -19.51 10.86 13.13
C TYR A 22 -20.51 11.40 12.09
N GLY A 23 -21.73 11.76 12.50
CA GLY A 23 -22.80 12.09 11.56
C GLY A 23 -23.15 10.87 10.70
N ASP A 24 -23.28 11.04 9.39
CA ASP A 24 -23.49 9.96 8.43
C ASP A 24 -22.18 9.57 7.68
N ASP A 25 -21.04 10.15 8.07
CA ASP A 25 -19.75 10.07 7.34
C ASP A 25 -18.75 9.10 8.00
N TYR A 26 -19.23 8.08 8.71
CA TYR A 26 -18.35 7.06 9.28
C TYR A 26 -17.78 6.15 8.19
N ALA A 27 -16.51 5.77 8.31
CA ALA A 27 -15.79 5.00 7.28
C ALA A 27 -16.39 3.62 6.98
N LEU A 28 -17.23 3.07 7.88
CA LEU A 28 -17.99 1.85 7.66
C LEU A 28 -19.50 2.17 7.64
N PRO A 29 -20.07 2.57 6.49
CA PRO A 29 -21.46 3.00 6.41
C PRO A 29 -22.46 1.89 6.77
N GLU A 30 -22.08 0.62 6.64
CA GLU A 30 -22.90 -0.53 7.04
C GLU A 30 -23.18 -0.57 8.54
N PHE A 31 -22.40 0.13 9.35
CA PHE A 31 -22.66 0.25 10.79
C PHE A 31 -23.99 0.98 11.08
N TYR A 32 -24.53 1.70 10.11
CA TYR A 32 -25.84 2.33 10.17
C TYR A 32 -26.99 1.42 9.69
N ASP A 33 -26.70 0.20 9.22
CA ASP A 33 -27.71 -0.83 8.89
C ASP A 33 -27.99 -1.71 10.13
N PRO A 34 -29.22 -1.66 10.70
CA PRO A 34 -29.60 -2.51 11.83
C PRO A 34 -29.41 -4.00 11.58
N GLN A 35 -29.56 -4.47 10.33
CA GLN A 35 -29.36 -5.88 9.99
C GLN A 35 -27.88 -6.26 10.00
N TRP A 36 -26.99 -5.35 9.62
CA TRP A 36 -25.56 -5.56 9.74
C TRP A 36 -25.12 -5.64 11.20
N VAL A 37 -25.58 -4.70 12.03
CA VAL A 37 -25.32 -4.72 13.49
C VAL A 37 -25.84 -6.02 14.09
N LYS A 38 -27.07 -6.41 13.75
CA LYS A 38 -27.65 -7.68 14.20
C LYS A 38 -26.79 -8.89 13.82
N ARG A 39 -26.29 -8.97 12.59
CA ARG A 39 -25.36 -10.04 12.19
C ARG A 39 -24.08 -10.03 13.02
N GLY A 40 -23.55 -8.85 13.34
CA GLY A 40 -22.37 -8.70 14.19
C GLY A 40 -22.58 -9.19 15.63
N ILE A 41 -23.76 -8.99 16.21
CA ILE A 41 -24.12 -9.48 17.56
C ILE A 41 -24.02 -11.01 17.65
N TYR A 42 -24.39 -11.71 16.57
CA TYR A 42 -24.36 -13.18 16.50
C TYR A 42 -23.09 -13.74 15.87
N SER A 43 -22.09 -12.90 15.60
CA SER A 43 -20.85 -13.35 14.98
C SER A 43 -19.87 -13.83 16.03
N ASP A 44 -19.39 -15.06 15.89
CA ASP A 44 -18.27 -15.58 16.70
C ASP A 44 -16.94 -14.87 16.38
N HIS A 45 -16.90 -14.01 15.36
CA HIS A 45 -15.73 -13.24 14.95
C HIS A 45 -15.66 -11.86 15.60
N ILE A 46 -16.63 -11.48 16.43
CA ILE A 46 -16.69 -10.16 17.03
C ILE A 46 -16.91 -10.29 18.52
N ILE A 47 -15.94 -9.83 19.31
CA ILE A 47 -16.17 -9.54 20.72
C ILE A 47 -16.70 -8.11 20.77
N TRP A 48 -18.01 -7.96 21.01
CA TRP A 48 -18.66 -6.65 21.03
C TRP A 48 -19.23 -6.33 22.40
N LEU A 49 -18.67 -5.29 23.02
CA LEU A 49 -19.05 -4.83 24.35
C LEU A 49 -19.72 -3.46 24.30
N VAL A 50 -20.61 -3.23 25.26
CA VAL A 50 -21.24 -1.93 25.52
C VAL A 50 -21.08 -1.55 26.99
N ILE A 51 -21.00 -0.25 27.25
CA ILE A 51 -21.11 0.31 28.61
C ILE A 51 -22.51 0.88 28.76
N GLU A 52 -23.24 0.37 29.74
CA GLU A 52 -24.56 0.83 30.12
C GLU A 52 -24.48 1.68 31.40
N ASP A 53 -25.10 2.85 31.38
CA ASP A 53 -25.28 3.70 32.56
C ASP A 53 -26.75 4.11 32.69
N ALA A 54 -27.36 3.78 33.83
CA ALA A 54 -28.77 4.02 34.13
C ALA A 54 -29.76 3.60 33.00
N GLY A 55 -29.53 2.43 32.38
CA GLY A 55 -30.38 1.90 31.30
C GLY A 55 -30.09 2.47 29.91
N ARG A 56 -29.12 3.39 29.78
CA ARG A 56 -28.68 3.98 28.51
C ARG A 56 -27.31 3.44 28.11
N ILE A 57 -27.14 3.09 26.84
CA ILE A 57 -25.82 2.77 26.29
C ILE A 57 -25.04 4.07 26.10
N VAL A 58 -23.88 4.16 26.74
CA VAL A 58 -23.01 5.35 26.76
C VAL A 58 -21.65 5.13 26.08
N ALA A 59 -21.30 3.87 25.80
CA ALA A 59 -20.12 3.53 25.00
C ALA A 59 -20.32 2.19 24.28
N SER A 60 -19.66 2.01 23.15
CA SER A 60 -19.58 0.77 22.38
C SER A 60 -18.14 0.56 21.91
N GLY A 61 -17.69 -0.68 21.85
CA GLY A 61 -16.38 -1.05 21.31
C GLY A 61 -16.36 -2.52 20.88
N ALA A 62 -15.50 -2.86 19.92
CA ALA A 62 -15.40 -4.22 19.43
C ALA A 62 -13.95 -4.66 19.16
N CYS A 63 -13.69 -5.95 19.32
CA CYS A 63 -12.49 -6.63 18.83
C CYS A 63 -12.91 -7.60 17.71
N ILE A 64 -12.36 -7.40 16.51
CA ILE A 64 -12.63 -8.23 15.33
C ILE A 64 -11.55 -9.30 15.22
N LEU A 65 -11.96 -10.57 15.23
CA LEU A 65 -11.08 -11.74 15.34
C LEU A 65 -10.79 -12.42 13.99
N ASN A 66 -11.32 -11.89 12.89
CA ASN A 66 -11.14 -12.45 11.55
C ASN A 66 -10.46 -11.44 10.60
N PHE A 67 -9.48 -10.68 11.11
CA PHE A 67 -8.83 -9.65 10.31
C PHE A 67 -7.92 -10.23 9.22
N GLY A 68 -7.16 -11.30 9.48
CA GLY A 68 -6.47 -12.06 8.44
C GLY A 68 -7.22 -13.36 8.12
N ASP A 69 -6.68 -14.52 8.51
CA ASP A 69 -7.39 -15.82 8.46
C ASP A 69 -7.96 -16.19 9.84
N TYR A 70 -9.04 -16.98 9.88
CA TYR A 70 -9.68 -17.41 11.13
C TYR A 70 -8.71 -18.05 12.14
N ASN A 71 -7.63 -18.66 11.65
CA ASN A 71 -6.64 -19.35 12.47
C ASN A 71 -5.44 -18.49 12.88
N ASP A 72 -5.42 -17.20 12.52
CA ASP A 72 -4.25 -16.35 12.75
C ASP A 72 -4.22 -15.64 14.09
N GLN A 73 -5.32 -15.70 14.86
CA GLN A 73 -5.47 -15.09 16.18
C GLN A 73 -5.08 -13.60 16.21
N ILE A 74 -5.40 -12.88 15.12
CA ILE A 74 -5.26 -11.43 15.03
C ILE A 74 -6.55 -10.77 15.50
N GLY A 75 -6.43 -9.78 16.39
CA GLY A 75 -7.53 -8.96 16.88
C GLY A 75 -7.42 -7.50 16.44
N GLU A 76 -8.35 -7.00 15.63
CA GLU A 76 -8.50 -5.56 15.41
C GLU A 76 -9.37 -4.96 16.52
N ILE A 77 -8.75 -4.23 17.44
CA ILE A 77 -9.44 -3.51 18.50
C ILE A 77 -9.85 -2.13 17.96
N GLY A 78 -11.15 -1.88 17.90
CA GLY A 78 -11.66 -0.65 17.31
C GLY A 78 -13.16 -0.48 17.49
N ARG A 79 -13.78 0.23 16.53
CA ARG A 79 -15.22 0.57 16.56
C ARG A 79 -15.64 1.16 17.91
N LEU A 80 -14.71 1.94 18.50
CA LEU A 80 -14.84 2.52 19.81
C LEU A 80 -15.53 3.88 19.69
N VAL A 81 -16.67 4.01 20.34
CA VAL A 81 -17.40 5.26 20.43
C VAL A 81 -17.86 5.49 21.86
N VAL A 82 -17.74 6.74 22.32
CA VAL A 82 -18.22 7.18 23.63
C VAL A 82 -19.19 8.32 23.40
N ASP A 83 -20.26 8.34 24.18
CA ASP A 83 -21.26 9.39 24.07
C ASP A 83 -20.64 10.77 24.37
N PRO A 84 -20.75 11.74 23.45
CA PRO A 84 -20.09 13.03 23.58
C PRO A 84 -20.49 13.79 24.86
N GLN A 85 -21.70 13.55 25.38
CA GLN A 85 -22.22 14.22 26.58
C GLN A 85 -21.63 13.69 27.89
N VAL A 86 -21.04 12.50 27.86
CA VAL A 86 -20.41 11.86 29.04
C VAL A 86 -18.93 11.54 28.83
N GLY A 87 -18.34 12.07 27.75
CA GLY A 87 -16.92 11.99 27.45
C GLY A 87 -16.03 12.54 28.58
N GLY A 88 -14.75 12.16 28.58
CA GLY A 88 -13.78 12.62 29.57
C GLY A 88 -13.81 11.90 30.93
N LYS A 89 -14.71 10.94 31.13
CA LYS A 89 -14.83 10.12 32.36
C LYS A 89 -14.03 8.81 32.34
N GLY A 90 -13.11 8.65 31.39
CA GLY A 90 -12.32 7.42 31.23
C GLY A 90 -13.07 6.22 30.64
N LEU A 91 -14.29 6.40 30.11
CA LEU A 91 -15.11 5.30 29.55
C LEU A 91 -14.44 4.59 28.37
N GLY A 92 -13.75 5.32 27.49
CA GLY A 92 -13.01 4.71 26.39
C GLY A 92 -11.89 3.79 26.88
N LYS A 93 -11.20 4.18 27.96
CA LYS A 93 -10.18 3.35 28.62
C LYS A 93 -10.82 2.09 29.20
N GLN A 94 -11.92 2.23 29.95
CA GLN A 94 -12.62 1.07 30.54
C GLN A 94 -13.10 0.09 29.46
N MET A 95 -13.66 0.58 28.36
CA MET A 95 -14.11 -0.25 27.24
C MET A 95 -12.96 -1.06 26.66
N LEU A 96 -11.83 -0.42 26.39
CA LEU A 96 -10.70 -1.11 25.78
C LEU A 96 -10.01 -2.08 26.71
N THR A 97 -9.86 -1.75 28.00
CA THR A 97 -9.40 -2.72 29.00
C THR A 97 -10.30 -3.95 28.99
N ALA A 98 -11.63 -3.76 28.98
CA ALA A 98 -12.57 -4.88 28.91
C ALA A 98 -12.46 -5.67 27.60
N LEU A 99 -12.17 -5.03 26.46
CA LEU A 99 -11.95 -5.72 25.18
C LEU A 99 -10.66 -6.54 25.19
N VAL A 100 -9.57 -5.98 25.73
CA VAL A 100 -8.31 -6.70 25.90
C VAL A 100 -8.54 -7.92 26.80
N ASP A 101 -9.13 -7.74 27.97
CA ASP A 101 -9.44 -8.82 28.92
C ASP A 101 -10.34 -9.90 28.30
N ALA A 102 -11.33 -9.50 27.49
CA ALA A 102 -12.22 -10.44 26.81
C ALA A 102 -11.56 -11.17 25.63
N SER A 103 -10.41 -10.69 25.15
CA SER A 103 -9.66 -11.23 24.02
C SER A 103 -8.37 -11.97 24.40
N ASP A 104 -7.98 -11.91 25.68
CA ASP A 104 -6.66 -12.32 26.19
C ASP A 104 -6.28 -13.77 25.84
N ASP A 105 -7.25 -14.68 25.76
CA ASP A 105 -7.06 -16.10 25.43
C ASP A 105 -7.28 -16.43 23.94
N ARG A 106 -7.61 -15.42 23.12
CA ARG A 106 -7.98 -15.60 21.69
C ARG A 106 -7.07 -14.86 20.72
N VAL A 107 -6.30 -13.89 21.21
CA VAL A 107 -5.52 -12.97 20.38
C VAL A 107 -4.04 -13.06 20.75
N GLU A 108 -3.21 -13.35 19.76
CA GLU A 108 -1.75 -13.37 19.91
C GLU A 108 -1.10 -12.12 19.28
N PHE A 109 -1.84 -11.39 18.45
CA PHE A 109 -1.47 -10.06 17.97
C PHE A 109 -2.71 -9.16 17.92
N ALA A 110 -2.71 -8.06 18.67
CA ALA A 110 -3.79 -7.08 18.59
C ALA A 110 -3.29 -5.76 18.02
N PHE A 111 -4.14 -5.10 17.24
CA PHE A 111 -3.84 -3.79 16.68
C PHE A 111 -5.06 -2.88 16.66
N ALA A 112 -4.80 -1.59 16.53
CA ALA A 112 -5.81 -0.55 16.42
C ALA A 112 -5.34 0.53 15.44
N GLU A 113 -6.30 1.10 14.72
CA GLU A 113 -6.06 2.20 13.80
C GLU A 113 -6.53 3.50 14.47
N ALA A 114 -5.57 4.32 14.89
CA ALA A 114 -5.83 5.56 15.60
C ALA A 114 -5.88 6.74 14.62
N ARG A 115 -7.00 7.46 14.59
CA ARG A 115 -7.16 8.69 13.81
C ARG A 115 -6.10 9.73 14.17
N THR A 116 -5.69 10.52 13.18
CA THR A 116 -4.71 11.60 13.36
C THR A 116 -5.33 12.98 13.52
N VAL A 117 -6.64 13.13 13.36
CA VAL A 117 -7.33 14.43 13.51
C VAL A 117 -7.44 14.89 14.97
N HIS A 118 -7.16 13.98 15.91
CA HIS A 118 -7.08 14.23 17.35
C HIS A 118 -6.16 13.20 18.01
N PRO A 119 -5.54 13.50 19.17
CA PRO A 119 -4.66 12.55 19.85
C PRO A 119 -5.41 11.55 20.75
N LYS A 120 -6.75 11.60 20.83
CA LYS A 120 -7.53 10.84 21.83
C LYS A 120 -7.35 9.32 21.68
N THR A 121 -7.57 8.79 20.48
CA THR A 121 -7.42 7.35 20.16
C THR A 121 -5.97 6.90 20.27
N GLN A 122 -5.00 7.74 19.90
CA GLN A 122 -3.56 7.47 20.05
C GLN A 122 -3.19 7.29 21.53
N LYS A 123 -3.54 8.27 22.38
CA LYS A 123 -3.30 8.19 23.84
C LYS A 123 -4.01 7.00 24.47
N ILE A 124 -5.17 6.65 23.95
CA ILE A 124 -5.92 5.50 24.40
C ILE A 124 -5.17 4.19 24.08
N CYS A 125 -4.61 4.04 22.86
CA CYS A 125 -3.75 2.92 22.48
C CYS A 125 -2.53 2.82 23.41
N ASP A 126 -1.83 3.94 23.63
CA ASP A 126 -0.68 4.01 24.53
C ASP A 126 -1.03 3.49 25.94
N ASN A 127 -2.20 3.86 26.47
CA ASN A 127 -2.65 3.48 27.82
C ASN A 127 -2.99 1.99 27.99
N ILE A 128 -3.28 1.28 26.90
CA ILE A 128 -3.58 -0.16 26.92
C ILE A 128 -2.40 -1.01 26.43
N GLY A 129 -1.23 -0.41 26.25
CA GLY A 129 0.00 -1.10 25.85
C GLY A 129 0.11 -1.40 24.35
N LEU A 130 -0.76 -0.83 23.52
CA LEU A 130 -0.56 -0.81 22.07
C LEU A 130 0.39 0.34 21.72
N VAL A 131 1.46 0.02 20.99
CA VAL A 131 2.46 1.02 20.59
C VAL A 131 2.38 1.27 19.08
N PRO A 132 2.71 2.47 18.60
CA PRO A 132 2.76 2.72 17.16
C PRO A 132 3.75 1.76 16.46
N VAL A 133 3.30 1.22 15.32
CA VAL A 133 4.03 0.31 14.39
C VAL A 133 3.96 0.79 12.94
N GLY A 134 3.24 1.88 12.67
CA GLY A 134 3.15 2.48 11.34
C GLY A 134 2.40 3.80 11.29
N PHE A 135 2.58 4.51 10.18
CA PHE A 135 1.79 5.68 9.79
C PHE A 135 1.20 5.44 8.41
N LEU A 136 -0.12 5.48 8.31
CA LEU A 136 -0.90 5.19 7.11
C LEU A 136 -1.40 6.51 6.51
N PRO A 137 -0.66 7.13 5.56
CA PRO A 137 -1.06 8.40 4.97
C PRO A 137 -2.31 8.25 4.09
N LEU A 138 -3.27 9.16 4.25
CA LEU A 138 -4.43 9.30 3.37
C LEU A 138 -5.25 8.00 3.21
N TRP A 139 -5.33 7.18 4.25
CA TRP A 139 -5.80 5.80 4.18
C TRP A 139 -7.31 5.68 3.89
N TYR A 140 -8.15 6.34 4.69
CA TYR A 140 -9.61 6.32 4.56
C TYR A 140 -10.15 7.60 3.96
N LYS A 141 -11.19 7.50 3.13
CA LYS A 141 -11.91 8.65 2.59
C LYS A 141 -13.14 8.94 3.45
N MET A 142 -13.07 10.02 4.22
CA MET A 142 -14.21 10.62 4.91
C MET A 142 -14.58 11.93 4.19
N THR A 143 -14.85 13.02 4.92
CA THR A 143 -14.97 14.36 4.34
C THR A 143 -13.70 14.76 3.56
N TRP A 144 -12.53 14.28 4.00
CA TRP A 144 -11.26 14.28 3.27
C TRP A 144 -10.57 12.92 3.46
N ARG A 145 -9.40 12.72 2.83
CA ARG A 145 -8.60 11.52 3.08
C ARG A 145 -7.81 11.66 4.38
N GLU A 146 -8.22 10.93 5.40
CA GLU A 146 -7.58 10.96 6.71
C GLU A 146 -6.40 10.03 6.80
N SER A 147 -5.39 10.43 7.59
CA SER A 147 -4.27 9.57 7.94
C SER A 147 -4.51 8.88 9.27
N PHE A 148 -3.85 7.73 9.45
CA PHE A 148 -4.00 6.90 10.65
C PHE A 148 -2.64 6.50 11.18
N VAL A 149 -2.55 6.34 12.49
CA VAL A 149 -1.43 5.66 13.14
C VAL A 149 -1.86 4.22 13.38
N LEU A 150 -1.09 3.28 12.84
CA LEU A 150 -1.28 1.87 13.15
C LEU A 150 -0.55 1.57 14.45
N SER A 151 -1.28 1.13 15.47
CA SER A 151 -0.72 0.71 16.76
C SER A 151 -0.95 -0.78 16.97
N GLY A 152 0.04 -1.50 17.49
CA GLY A 152 -0.05 -2.95 17.67
C GLY A 152 0.74 -3.46 18.86
N GLN A 153 0.47 -4.71 19.25
CA GLN A 153 1.20 -5.43 20.30
C GLN A 153 1.07 -6.94 20.10
N LEU A 154 2.14 -7.67 20.46
CA LEU A 154 2.14 -9.12 20.56
C LEU A 154 1.70 -9.55 21.96
N PHE A 155 0.72 -10.45 22.03
CA PHE A 155 0.15 -10.99 23.26
C PHE A 155 0.40 -12.50 23.36
N GLY A 156 0.24 -13.06 24.56
CA GLY A 156 0.31 -14.50 24.79
C GLY A 156 1.54 -15.18 24.15
N ASN A 157 1.31 -16.23 23.37
CA ASN A 157 2.38 -16.93 22.66
C ASN A 157 2.87 -16.19 21.41
N GLY A 158 2.25 -15.09 21.01
CA GLY A 158 2.61 -14.34 19.79
C GLY A 158 4.08 -13.92 19.78
N ARG A 159 4.62 -13.48 20.93
CA ARG A 159 6.05 -13.17 21.09
C ARG A 159 6.96 -14.40 20.92
N ASN A 160 6.52 -15.57 21.41
CA ASN A 160 7.29 -16.82 21.35
C ASN A 160 7.24 -17.47 19.96
N LEU A 161 6.14 -17.31 19.24
CA LEU A 161 5.93 -17.84 17.90
C LEU A 161 6.57 -16.97 16.82
N ARG A 162 6.87 -15.71 17.11
CA ARG A 162 7.69 -14.87 16.24
C ARG A 162 9.12 -15.43 16.15
N HIS A 163 9.77 -15.29 15.00
CA HIS A 163 11.18 -15.66 14.82
C HIS A 163 12.10 -14.42 14.85
N PRO A 164 12.82 -14.16 15.95
CA PRO A 164 13.78 -13.07 16.00
C PRO A 164 14.90 -13.22 14.96
N GLY A 165 15.35 -12.11 14.40
CA GLY A 165 16.42 -11.98 13.42
C GLY A 165 16.03 -12.38 12.00
N SER A 166 14.76 -12.77 11.76
CA SER A 166 14.28 -13.23 10.46
C SER A 166 14.08 -12.13 9.43
N ALA A 167 14.03 -10.87 9.85
CA ALA A 167 13.83 -9.72 8.97
C ALA A 167 15.06 -9.48 8.07
N GLU A 168 14.83 -9.47 6.76
CA GLU A 168 15.78 -9.12 5.73
C GLU A 168 15.21 -7.98 4.89
N VAL A 169 15.59 -6.75 5.21
CA VAL A 169 14.91 -5.55 4.71
C VAL A 169 15.76 -4.73 3.76
N ILE A 170 15.14 -4.11 2.77
CA ILE A 170 15.81 -3.12 1.91
C ILE A 170 16.06 -1.81 2.67
N PRO A 171 16.98 -0.93 2.21
CA PRO A 171 17.30 0.33 2.88
C PRO A 171 16.10 1.24 3.16
N ALA A 172 15.13 1.25 2.25
CA ALA A 172 13.92 2.07 2.39
C ALA A 172 13.05 1.65 3.59
N VAL A 173 13.08 0.36 3.97
CA VAL A 173 12.25 -0.22 5.04
C VAL A 173 12.97 -0.16 6.40
N ALA A 174 14.31 -0.20 6.39
CA ALA A 174 15.12 -0.31 7.60
C ALA A 174 14.86 0.73 8.71
N PRO A 175 14.61 2.03 8.43
CA PRO A 175 14.28 2.99 9.48
C PRO A 175 13.02 2.61 10.25
N LEU A 176 11.97 2.19 9.53
CA LEU A 176 10.69 1.81 10.09
C LEU A 176 10.79 0.50 10.87
N THR A 177 11.56 -0.47 10.37
CA THR A 177 11.85 -1.72 11.09
C THR A 177 12.47 -1.44 12.45
N ARG A 178 13.55 -0.64 12.50
CA ARG A 178 14.23 -0.33 13.76
C ARG A 178 13.30 0.37 14.75
N LEU A 179 12.46 1.28 14.24
CA LEU A 179 11.49 2.02 15.04
C LEU A 179 10.44 1.08 15.66
N SER A 180 9.83 0.20 14.87
CA SER A 180 8.83 -0.76 15.35
C SER A 180 9.39 -1.77 16.34
N LEU A 181 10.57 -2.33 16.06
CA LEU A 181 11.21 -3.28 16.97
C LEU A 181 11.55 -2.64 18.31
N ARG A 182 12.10 -1.42 18.29
CA ARG A 182 12.40 -0.66 19.51
C ARG A 182 11.14 -0.36 20.32
N ASN A 183 10.06 0.09 19.67
CA ASN A 183 8.82 0.42 20.37
C ASN A 183 8.11 -0.80 20.97
N LEU A 184 8.28 -1.98 20.37
CA LEU A 184 7.75 -3.24 20.90
C LEU A 184 8.70 -3.95 21.88
N GLU A 185 9.84 -3.32 22.20
CA GLU A 185 10.88 -3.89 23.08
C GLU A 185 11.40 -5.24 22.54
N LEU A 186 11.65 -5.28 21.23
CA LEU A 186 12.21 -6.42 20.50
C LEU A 186 13.67 -6.10 20.15
N ASP A 187 14.57 -6.35 21.09
CA ASP A 187 16.00 -6.01 20.97
C ASP A 187 16.76 -6.99 20.07
N GLU A 188 16.73 -6.73 18.77
CA GLU A 188 17.40 -7.57 17.77
C GLU A 188 18.02 -6.77 16.62
N PRO A 189 19.06 -7.30 15.95
CA PRO A 189 19.66 -6.64 14.81
C PRO A 189 18.75 -6.69 13.57
N VAL A 190 18.75 -5.60 12.80
CA VAL A 190 18.07 -5.52 11.50
C VAL A 190 19.05 -5.83 10.39
N ASN A 191 18.80 -6.89 9.63
CA ASN A 191 19.62 -7.24 8.47
C ASN A 191 19.20 -6.41 7.26
N VAL A 192 20.00 -5.40 6.91
CA VAL A 192 19.77 -4.57 5.73
C VAL A 192 20.44 -5.21 4.52
N ARG A 193 19.66 -5.47 3.47
CA ARG A 193 20.12 -6.05 2.21
C ARG A 193 20.25 -4.96 1.15
N ASP A 194 21.47 -4.42 1.02
CA ASP A 194 21.80 -3.48 -0.04
C ASP A 194 21.92 -4.20 -1.39
N ASN A 195 21.57 -3.53 -2.49
CA ASN A 195 21.72 -4.03 -3.87
C ASN A 195 20.91 -5.27 -4.23
N VAL A 196 19.80 -5.53 -3.54
CA VAL A 196 18.83 -6.55 -3.96
C VAL A 196 18.18 -6.13 -5.27
N ARG A 197 17.98 -7.10 -6.17
CA ARG A 197 17.20 -6.89 -7.40
C ARG A 197 15.75 -7.31 -7.16
N GLY A 198 14.81 -6.45 -7.56
CA GLY A 198 13.41 -6.83 -7.66
C GLY A 198 13.17 -7.89 -8.73
N TYR A 199 11.97 -8.47 -8.73
CA TYR A 199 11.55 -9.41 -9.75
C TYR A 199 11.49 -8.75 -11.13
N PRO A 200 11.77 -9.50 -12.21
CA PRO A 200 11.55 -8.99 -13.57
C PRO A 200 10.06 -8.72 -13.80
N ILE A 201 9.70 -7.47 -14.07
CA ILE A 201 8.29 -7.04 -14.27
C ILE A 201 7.91 -6.89 -15.75
N ASP A 202 8.85 -7.04 -16.68
CA ASP A 202 8.63 -6.71 -18.10
C ASP A 202 8.53 -7.93 -19.02
N GLN A 203 8.16 -9.07 -18.45
CA GLN A 203 8.06 -10.34 -19.18
C GLN A 203 6.65 -10.55 -19.72
N SER A 204 6.56 -11.17 -20.91
CA SER A 204 5.29 -11.47 -21.56
C SER A 204 4.69 -12.74 -20.98
N VAL A 205 3.61 -12.58 -20.22
CA VAL A 205 2.82 -13.70 -19.68
C VAL A 205 1.36 -13.46 -20.02
N THR A 206 0.64 -14.52 -20.40
CA THR A 206 -0.81 -14.42 -20.59
C THR A 206 -1.49 -14.41 -19.22
N ILE A 207 -2.17 -13.31 -18.91
CA ILE A 207 -2.89 -13.15 -17.63
C ILE A 207 -4.37 -12.99 -17.93
N LYS A 208 -5.21 -13.82 -17.32
CA LYS A 208 -6.68 -13.86 -17.54
C LYS A 208 -7.44 -14.01 -16.22
N PRO A 209 -8.70 -13.56 -16.13
CA PRO A 209 -9.52 -13.84 -14.95
C PRO A 209 -9.59 -15.33 -14.63
N MET A 210 -9.61 -15.66 -13.34
CA MET A 210 -9.72 -17.04 -12.88
C MET A 210 -11.05 -17.67 -13.31
N THR A 211 -10.96 -18.90 -13.78
CA THR A 211 -12.09 -19.80 -14.06
C THR A 211 -12.09 -20.97 -13.06
N GLY A 212 -13.21 -21.70 -12.99
CA GLY A 212 -13.29 -22.91 -12.16
C GLY A 212 -12.24 -23.99 -12.51
N SER A 213 -11.85 -24.11 -13.78
CA SER A 213 -10.78 -25.04 -14.19
C SER A 213 -9.40 -24.58 -13.73
N SER A 214 -9.11 -23.27 -13.79
CA SER A 214 -7.84 -22.72 -13.30
C SER A 214 -7.74 -22.76 -11.77
N LEU A 215 -8.86 -22.60 -11.04
CA LEU A 215 -8.90 -22.70 -9.58
C LEU A 215 -8.31 -24.04 -9.09
N MET A 216 -8.77 -25.16 -9.67
CA MET A 216 -8.26 -26.48 -9.30
C MET A 216 -6.75 -26.64 -9.55
N ARG A 217 -6.22 -25.97 -10.58
CA ARG A 217 -4.78 -25.99 -10.89
C ARG A 217 -3.99 -25.10 -9.91
N LEU A 218 -4.54 -23.94 -9.54
CA LEU A 218 -3.94 -23.03 -8.56
C LEU A 218 -3.87 -23.62 -7.17
N LEU A 219 -4.91 -24.35 -6.74
CA LEU A 219 -4.92 -25.00 -5.42
C LEU A 219 -3.77 -26.01 -5.25
N LYS A 220 -3.19 -26.51 -6.35
CA LYS A 220 -2.04 -27.42 -6.35
C LYS A 220 -0.68 -26.71 -6.33
N ILE A 221 -0.65 -25.38 -6.50
CA ILE A 221 0.59 -24.61 -6.38
C ILE A 221 0.75 -24.23 -4.91
N GLU A 222 1.79 -24.75 -4.27
CA GLU A 222 2.09 -24.49 -2.86
C GLU A 222 2.96 -23.24 -2.68
N HIS A 223 3.85 -22.94 -3.63
CA HIS A 223 4.77 -21.79 -3.56
C HIS A 223 4.01 -20.46 -3.62
N GLY A 224 4.32 -19.55 -2.70
CA GLY A 224 3.62 -18.27 -2.53
C GLY A 224 2.32 -18.38 -1.73
N ARG A 225 1.89 -19.60 -1.37
CA ARG A 225 0.71 -19.85 -0.52
C ARG A 225 1.07 -20.54 0.78
N LEU A 226 1.54 -21.78 0.68
CA LEU A 226 1.89 -22.64 1.79
C LEU A 226 3.40 -22.63 2.05
N ILE A 227 4.17 -22.57 0.97
CA ILE A 227 5.63 -22.53 0.98
C ILE A 227 6.06 -21.11 0.60
N GLU A 228 6.82 -20.47 1.48
CA GLU A 228 7.38 -19.12 1.29
C GLU A 228 6.34 -18.10 0.77
N PRO A 229 5.25 -17.84 1.52
CA PRO A 229 4.35 -16.75 1.18
C PRO A 229 5.07 -15.41 1.33
N GLU A 230 4.86 -14.54 0.35
CA GLU A 230 5.50 -13.22 0.30
C GLU A 230 4.49 -12.08 0.37
N VAL A 231 3.22 -12.37 0.11
CA VAL A 231 2.08 -11.46 0.24
C VAL A 231 1.14 -12.03 1.28
N PHE A 232 0.72 -11.20 2.22
CA PHE A 232 -0.21 -11.54 3.27
C PHE A 232 -1.46 -10.66 3.13
N GLY A 233 -2.63 -11.26 3.20
CA GLY A 233 -3.90 -10.55 3.10
C GLY A 233 -4.98 -11.30 3.86
N SER A 234 -6.17 -10.72 3.93
CA SER A 234 -7.31 -11.30 4.65
C SER A 234 -8.10 -12.35 3.86
N MET A 235 -7.78 -12.53 2.59
CA MET A 235 -8.56 -13.38 1.68
C MET A 235 -7.64 -14.22 0.81
N HIS A 236 -7.85 -15.53 0.88
CA HIS A 236 -7.03 -16.55 0.20
C HIS A 236 -7.87 -17.42 -0.72
N ILE A 237 -7.23 -17.97 -1.75
CA ILE A 237 -7.91 -18.76 -2.78
C ILE A 237 -8.62 -20.03 -2.22
N ASP A 238 -8.13 -20.58 -1.12
CA ASP A 238 -8.68 -21.79 -0.47
C ASP A 238 -9.93 -21.55 0.37
N GLN A 239 -10.27 -20.30 0.68
CA GLN A 239 -11.54 -19.95 1.32
C GLN A 239 -12.75 -20.23 0.40
N GLY A 240 -12.52 -20.44 -0.89
CA GLY A 240 -13.53 -20.88 -1.86
C GLY A 240 -14.22 -19.74 -2.61
N LEU A 241 -14.78 -20.06 -3.78
CA LEU A 241 -15.38 -19.07 -4.69
C LEU A 241 -16.50 -18.22 -4.06
N PRO A 242 -17.44 -18.77 -3.27
CA PRO A 242 -18.50 -17.95 -2.67
C PRO A 242 -17.95 -16.87 -1.74
N GLN A 243 -16.98 -17.23 -0.90
CA GLN A 243 -16.33 -16.32 0.05
C GLN A 243 -15.57 -15.21 -0.70
N LEU A 244 -14.81 -15.57 -1.73
CA LEU A 244 -14.11 -14.61 -2.58
C LEU A 244 -15.09 -13.66 -3.28
N GLN A 245 -16.23 -14.16 -3.76
CA GLN A 245 -17.27 -13.35 -4.42
C GLN A 245 -17.95 -12.38 -3.44
N THR A 246 -18.29 -12.85 -2.23
CA THR A 246 -18.88 -12.01 -1.17
C THR A 246 -17.97 -10.84 -0.82
N HIS A 247 -16.66 -11.07 -0.74
CA HIS A 247 -15.66 -10.03 -0.45
C HIS A 247 -15.14 -9.34 -1.71
N ARG A 248 -15.75 -9.58 -2.88
CA ARG A 248 -15.41 -8.96 -4.17
C ARG A 248 -13.95 -9.12 -4.58
N VAL A 249 -13.30 -10.20 -4.14
CA VAL A 249 -11.91 -10.52 -4.48
C VAL A 249 -11.85 -11.08 -5.90
N LYS A 250 -10.98 -10.50 -6.72
CA LYS A 250 -10.70 -10.91 -8.08
C LYS A 250 -9.37 -11.64 -8.14
N TYR A 251 -9.36 -12.79 -8.80
CA TYR A 251 -8.13 -13.52 -9.12
C TYR A 251 -7.85 -13.46 -10.61
N TYR A 252 -6.59 -13.19 -10.94
CA TYR A 252 -6.06 -13.28 -12.29
C TYR A 252 -4.94 -14.30 -12.34
N VAL A 253 -4.94 -15.11 -13.38
CA VAL A 253 -4.11 -16.30 -13.53
C VAL A 253 -3.12 -16.09 -14.66
N ALA A 254 -1.84 -16.25 -14.35
CA ALA A 254 -0.76 -16.35 -15.30
C ALA A 254 -0.73 -17.76 -15.90
N SER A 255 -0.71 -17.87 -17.23
CA SER A 255 -0.67 -19.14 -17.93
C SER A 255 0.24 -19.11 -19.17
N GLU A 256 0.75 -20.29 -19.52
CA GLU A 256 1.42 -20.58 -20.78
C GLU A 256 0.72 -21.76 -21.45
N GLY A 257 -0.03 -21.49 -22.52
CA GLY A 257 -0.98 -22.45 -23.07
C GLY A 257 -1.97 -22.93 -22.00
N GLU A 258 -2.01 -24.24 -21.76
CA GLU A 258 -2.82 -24.87 -20.72
C GLU A 258 -2.16 -24.89 -19.33
N ARG A 259 -0.87 -24.56 -19.23
CA ARG A 259 -0.17 -24.61 -17.95
C ARG A 259 -0.49 -23.37 -17.12
N THR A 260 -1.00 -23.58 -15.91
CA THR A 260 -1.13 -22.53 -14.89
C THR A 260 0.21 -22.32 -14.20
N LEU A 261 0.69 -21.08 -14.20
CA LEU A 261 2.01 -20.70 -13.65
C LEU A 261 1.89 -19.97 -12.31
N GLY A 262 0.76 -19.32 -12.07
CA GLY A 262 0.53 -18.56 -10.86
C GLY A 262 -0.74 -17.72 -10.93
N ALA A 263 -1.05 -17.00 -9.86
CA ALA A 263 -2.15 -16.06 -9.81
C ALA A 263 -1.89 -14.92 -8.82
N ILE A 264 -2.67 -13.86 -8.96
CA ILE A 264 -2.71 -12.74 -8.02
C ILE A 264 -4.15 -12.42 -7.66
N GLY A 265 -4.40 -12.29 -6.35
CA GLY A 265 -5.67 -11.90 -5.75
C GLY A 265 -5.64 -10.42 -5.33
N TYR A 266 -6.71 -9.69 -5.62
CA TYR A 266 -6.91 -8.33 -5.11
C TYR A 266 -8.40 -7.96 -5.05
N TYR A 267 -8.75 -6.95 -4.28
CA TYR A 267 -10.08 -6.31 -4.35
C TYR A 267 -9.96 -4.80 -4.43
N PHE A 268 -11.04 -4.17 -4.88
CA PHE A 268 -11.17 -2.72 -4.97
C PHE A 268 -12.27 -2.25 -4.02
N GLU A 269 -11.90 -1.42 -3.06
CA GLU A 269 -12.83 -0.75 -2.16
C GLU A 269 -13.32 0.54 -2.83
N GLU A 270 -14.58 0.52 -3.28
CA GLU A 270 -15.17 1.60 -4.08
C GLU A 270 -15.34 2.89 -3.25
N HIS A 271 -15.64 2.75 -1.96
CA HIS A 271 -15.86 3.89 -1.07
C HIS A 271 -14.59 4.75 -0.96
N ASP A 272 -13.47 4.12 -0.62
CA ASP A 272 -12.19 4.81 -0.42
C ASP A 272 -11.41 5.03 -1.72
N GLY A 273 -11.70 4.25 -2.76
CA GLY A 273 -10.92 4.20 -3.99
C GLY A 273 -9.59 3.47 -3.80
N ASN A 274 -9.56 2.43 -2.96
CA ASN A 274 -8.36 1.69 -2.58
C ASN A 274 -8.30 0.33 -3.27
N VAL A 275 -7.11 -0.09 -3.71
CA VAL A 275 -6.86 -1.49 -4.11
C VAL A 275 -5.98 -2.16 -3.07
N ARG A 276 -6.43 -3.30 -2.54
CA ARG A 276 -5.65 -4.17 -1.65
C ARG A 276 -5.29 -5.46 -2.38
N ILE A 277 -4.00 -5.75 -2.46
CA ILE A 277 -3.48 -7.03 -2.96
C ILE A 277 -3.54 -8.02 -1.81
N THR A 278 -4.13 -9.20 -2.02
CA THR A 278 -4.41 -10.15 -0.94
C THR A 278 -3.58 -11.42 -1.00
N GLU A 279 -3.19 -11.87 -2.20
CA GLU A 279 -2.43 -13.11 -2.36
C GLU A 279 -1.59 -13.10 -3.64
N LEU A 280 -0.38 -13.67 -3.58
CA LEU A 280 0.49 -13.88 -4.75
C LEU A 280 0.96 -15.33 -4.79
N ILE A 281 0.51 -16.05 -5.82
CA ILE A 281 0.78 -17.48 -6.02
C ILE A 281 1.70 -17.61 -7.21
N ALA A 282 2.97 -17.94 -7.01
CA ALA A 282 3.89 -18.28 -8.10
C ALA A 282 5.21 -18.81 -7.54
N GLN A 283 5.84 -19.74 -8.26
CA GLN A 283 7.19 -20.20 -7.94
C GLN A 283 8.27 -19.34 -8.61
N GLU A 284 8.09 -18.99 -9.87
CA GLU A 284 9.10 -18.32 -10.68
C GLU A 284 9.05 -16.79 -10.50
N ASN A 285 10.19 -16.16 -10.23
CA ASN A 285 10.30 -14.70 -10.05
C ASN A 285 9.75 -13.90 -11.22
N VAL A 286 9.95 -14.38 -12.45
CA VAL A 286 9.39 -13.76 -13.66
C VAL A 286 7.86 -13.68 -13.60
N ILE A 287 7.21 -14.74 -13.13
CA ILE A 287 5.75 -14.80 -13.02
C ILE A 287 5.27 -13.89 -11.89
N LYS A 288 5.97 -13.88 -10.74
CA LYS A 288 5.70 -12.95 -9.63
C LYS A 288 5.73 -11.49 -10.10
N GLY A 289 6.80 -11.09 -10.78
CA GLY A 289 6.95 -9.73 -11.30
C GLY A 289 5.88 -9.35 -12.33
N SER A 290 5.57 -10.22 -13.28
CA SER A 290 4.51 -9.99 -14.27
C SER A 290 3.12 -9.84 -13.64
N LEU A 291 2.78 -10.67 -12.63
CA LEU A 291 1.51 -10.59 -11.91
C LEU A 291 1.39 -9.31 -11.07
N LEU A 292 2.47 -8.93 -10.37
CA LEU A 292 2.54 -7.70 -9.58
C LEU A 292 2.40 -6.45 -10.46
N ARG A 293 3.08 -6.41 -11.60
CA ARG A 293 2.88 -5.35 -12.59
C ARG A 293 1.43 -5.28 -13.06
N PHE A 294 0.86 -6.42 -13.41
CA PHE A 294 -0.51 -6.50 -13.91
C PHE A 294 -1.50 -5.89 -12.93
N VAL A 295 -1.44 -6.24 -11.63
CA VAL A 295 -2.38 -5.68 -10.65
C VAL A 295 -2.19 -4.17 -10.44
N VAL A 296 -0.96 -3.67 -10.49
CA VAL A 296 -0.69 -2.22 -10.42
C VAL A 296 -1.29 -1.50 -11.63
N GLU A 297 -1.13 -2.05 -12.84
CA GLU A 297 -1.74 -1.49 -14.04
C GLU A 297 -3.27 -1.54 -13.99
N GLN A 298 -3.88 -2.64 -13.49
CA GLN A 298 -5.33 -2.71 -13.27
C GLN A 298 -5.80 -1.65 -12.25
N ALA A 299 -5.08 -1.50 -11.14
CA ALA A 299 -5.41 -0.52 -10.12
C ALA A 299 -5.37 0.91 -10.67
N GLU A 300 -4.33 1.26 -11.44
CA GLU A 300 -4.16 2.63 -11.97
C GLU A 300 -5.06 2.91 -13.18
N GLN A 301 -5.25 1.96 -14.09
CA GLN A 301 -5.94 2.20 -15.38
C GLN A 301 -7.42 1.84 -15.34
N THR A 302 -7.79 0.75 -14.67
CA THR A 302 -9.16 0.25 -14.64
C THR A 302 -9.91 0.82 -13.44
N HIS A 303 -9.28 0.80 -12.27
CA HIS A 303 -9.90 1.25 -11.03
C HIS A 303 -9.66 2.73 -10.72
N GLN A 304 -8.66 3.35 -11.38
CA GLN A 304 -8.21 4.72 -11.04
C GLN A 304 -7.96 4.88 -9.54
N ALA A 305 -7.41 3.83 -8.93
CA ALA A 305 -7.24 3.72 -7.49
C ALA A 305 -6.40 4.89 -6.97
N GLN A 306 -6.86 5.51 -5.90
CA GLN A 306 -6.17 6.61 -5.23
C GLN A 306 -5.06 6.11 -4.30
N LEU A 307 -5.15 4.85 -3.87
CA LEU A 307 -4.17 4.18 -3.03
C LEU A 307 -4.14 2.70 -3.39
N ILE A 308 -2.94 2.14 -3.45
CA ILE A 308 -2.71 0.70 -3.62
C ILE A 308 -1.87 0.23 -2.44
N GLU A 309 -2.26 -0.87 -1.81
CA GLU A 309 -1.56 -1.41 -0.65
C GLU A 309 -1.36 -2.91 -0.72
N CYS A 310 -0.34 -3.38 -0.01
CA CYS A 310 0.00 -4.78 0.12
C CYS A 310 0.83 -4.98 1.39
N ASP A 311 0.48 -5.98 2.19
CA ASP A 311 1.31 -6.46 3.28
C ASP A 311 2.22 -7.56 2.74
N ILE A 312 3.54 -7.34 2.84
CA ILE A 312 4.55 -8.24 2.27
C ILE A 312 5.52 -8.74 3.33
N SER A 313 6.15 -9.89 3.07
CA SER A 313 7.13 -10.48 3.97
C SER A 313 8.34 -9.57 4.24
N ALA A 314 8.63 -9.35 5.52
CA ALA A 314 9.86 -8.70 5.96
C ALA A 314 11.12 -9.55 5.74
N ALA A 315 10.96 -10.86 5.49
CA ALA A 315 12.06 -11.79 5.20
C ALA A 315 12.38 -11.87 3.69
N SER A 316 11.60 -11.23 2.83
CA SER A 316 11.74 -11.30 1.37
C SER A 316 12.14 -9.96 0.76
N PRO A 317 13.44 -9.60 0.70
CA PRO A 317 13.86 -8.29 0.21
C PRO A 317 13.61 -8.11 -1.30
N ALA A 318 13.50 -9.18 -2.08
CA ALA A 318 13.23 -9.10 -3.52
C ALA A 318 11.82 -8.55 -3.80
N ILE A 319 10.78 -9.00 -3.09
CA ILE A 319 9.43 -8.43 -3.23
C ILE A 319 9.39 -6.98 -2.72
N GLN A 320 10.06 -6.68 -1.59
CA GLN A 320 10.16 -5.31 -1.08
C GLN A 320 10.76 -4.37 -2.13
N GLN A 321 11.86 -4.79 -2.75
CA GLN A 321 12.51 -4.03 -3.83
C GLN A 321 11.60 -3.89 -5.06
N THR A 322 10.87 -4.95 -5.43
CA THR A 322 9.92 -4.92 -6.56
C THR A 322 8.83 -3.86 -6.34
N PHE A 323 8.22 -3.84 -5.16
CA PHE A 323 7.22 -2.83 -4.78
C PHE A 323 7.84 -1.42 -4.78
N PHE A 324 9.02 -1.26 -4.17
CA PHE A 324 9.72 0.02 -4.13
C PHE A 324 10.03 0.59 -5.53
N GLU A 325 10.39 -0.27 -6.47
CA GLU A 325 10.65 0.11 -7.87
C GLU A 325 9.41 0.50 -8.64
N MET A 326 8.25 -0.08 -8.29
CA MET A 326 6.95 0.28 -8.87
C MET A 326 6.32 1.54 -8.21
N GLY A 327 7.02 2.17 -7.27
CA GLY A 327 6.62 3.42 -6.62
C GLY A 327 5.84 3.23 -5.32
N PHE A 328 5.88 2.05 -4.71
CA PHE A 328 5.39 1.85 -3.35
C PHE A 328 6.45 2.29 -2.33
N LEU A 329 5.98 2.70 -1.16
CA LEU A 329 6.80 3.12 -0.04
C LEU A 329 6.32 2.41 1.24
N PRO A 330 7.23 2.11 2.19
CA PRO A 330 6.85 1.49 3.44
C PRO A 330 6.07 2.47 4.32
N ALA A 331 4.94 2.00 4.86
CA ALA A 331 4.06 2.77 5.73
C ALA A 331 3.95 2.17 7.13
N ALA A 332 4.10 0.84 7.27
CA ALA A 332 4.19 0.17 8.56
C ALA A 332 5.21 -0.98 8.52
N TYR A 333 5.83 -1.26 9.66
CA TYR A 333 6.55 -2.51 9.91
C TYR A 333 5.91 -3.17 11.13
N ILE A 334 5.38 -4.38 10.95
CA ILE A 334 4.49 -4.99 11.93
C ILE A 334 5.06 -6.35 12.33
N PRO A 335 5.75 -6.44 13.49
CA PRO A 335 6.40 -7.67 13.90
C PRO A 335 5.39 -8.74 14.32
N GLY A 336 5.54 -9.96 13.79
CA GLY A 336 4.75 -11.13 14.17
C GLY A 336 3.23 -11.00 14.00
N MET A 337 2.76 -10.16 13.06
CA MET A 337 1.32 -9.96 12.87
C MET A 337 0.64 -11.25 12.38
N VAL A 338 1.14 -11.80 11.28
CA VAL A 338 0.52 -12.96 10.60
C VAL A 338 0.96 -14.24 11.29
N PHE A 339 0.09 -15.25 11.36
CA PHE A 339 0.48 -16.62 11.69
C PHE A 339 0.56 -17.46 10.43
N HIS A 340 1.70 -18.10 10.18
CA HIS A 340 1.88 -18.99 9.04
C HIS A 340 2.59 -20.26 9.46
N ASN A 341 1.95 -21.41 9.21
CA ASN A 341 2.39 -22.75 9.62
C ASN A 341 2.67 -22.87 11.12
N THR A 342 3.90 -22.61 11.55
CA THR A 342 4.39 -22.84 12.90
C THR A 342 4.92 -21.58 13.58
N HIS A 343 4.84 -20.43 12.92
CA HIS A 343 5.46 -19.20 13.41
C HIS A 343 4.71 -17.96 12.94
N ARG A 344 5.09 -16.81 13.51
CA ARG A 344 4.55 -15.50 13.15
C ARG A 344 5.57 -14.64 12.38
N PRO A 345 5.49 -14.55 11.05
CA PRO A 345 6.39 -13.69 10.28
C PRO A 345 6.13 -12.21 10.53
N ASP A 346 7.19 -11.42 10.42
CA ASP A 346 7.12 -9.98 10.35
C ASP A 346 6.66 -9.54 8.95
N ILE A 347 5.87 -8.47 8.89
CA ILE A 347 5.38 -7.91 7.64
C ILE A 347 5.74 -6.44 7.48
N VAL A 348 5.82 -6.01 6.22
CA VAL A 348 5.98 -4.63 5.81
C VAL A 348 4.73 -4.24 5.03
N ARG A 349 4.03 -3.21 5.50
CA ARG A 349 2.93 -2.61 4.74
C ARG A 349 3.50 -1.63 3.73
N MET A 350 3.37 -1.96 2.45
CA MET A 350 3.79 -1.12 1.34
C MET A 350 2.58 -0.41 0.74
N MET A 351 2.68 0.90 0.53
CA MET A 351 1.62 1.72 -0.07
C MET A 351 2.12 2.53 -1.25
N LYS A 352 1.28 2.67 -2.28
CA LYS A 352 1.48 3.60 -3.39
C LYS A 352 0.33 4.58 -3.42
N LEU A 353 0.62 5.85 -3.20
CA LEU A 353 -0.37 6.93 -3.23
C LEU A 353 -0.46 7.54 -4.63
N ASN A 354 -1.69 7.57 -5.13
CA ASN A 354 -2.07 8.20 -6.39
C ASN A 354 -2.94 9.45 -6.16
N ALA A 355 -3.10 9.87 -4.91
CA ALA A 355 -3.81 11.06 -4.48
C ALA A 355 -2.85 12.24 -4.21
N PRO A 356 -3.34 13.50 -4.30
CA PRO A 356 -2.61 14.65 -3.82
C PRO A 356 -2.22 14.52 -2.35
N TRP A 357 -1.03 14.98 -1.99
CA TRP A 357 -0.59 15.04 -0.60
C TRP A 357 -1.28 16.16 0.15
N ASP A 358 -2.46 15.87 0.68
CA ASP A 358 -3.24 16.75 1.55
C ASP A 358 -3.77 15.95 2.74
N LEU A 359 -3.07 16.03 3.86
CA LEU A 359 -3.35 15.24 5.06
C LEU A 359 -4.53 15.80 5.88
N GLY A 360 -5.01 17.01 5.56
CA GLY A 360 -5.94 17.73 6.41
C GLY A 360 -5.37 18.00 7.83
N PRO A 361 -6.23 18.12 8.85
CA PRO A 361 -5.82 18.31 10.24
C PRO A 361 -5.01 17.14 10.79
N LEU A 362 -3.90 17.45 11.48
CA LEU A 362 -2.98 16.45 12.04
C LEU A 362 -2.56 16.82 13.47
N GLU A 363 -3.04 16.05 14.44
CA GLU A 363 -2.68 16.11 15.85
C GLU A 363 -2.13 14.76 16.32
N LEU A 364 -0.82 14.71 16.59
CA LEU A 364 -0.09 13.49 16.95
C LEU A 364 0.45 13.53 18.37
N THR A 365 0.39 12.39 19.07
CA THR A 365 1.21 12.13 20.26
C THR A 365 2.69 12.05 19.88
N GLU A 366 3.59 12.16 20.85
CA GLU A 366 5.03 12.09 20.61
C GLU A 366 5.47 10.76 19.97
N PRO A 367 5.04 9.57 20.46
CA PRO A 367 5.36 8.31 19.78
C PRO A 367 4.82 8.23 18.35
N SER A 368 3.62 8.77 18.12
CA SER A 368 3.00 8.78 16.79
C SER A 368 3.69 9.75 15.82
N ARG A 369 4.25 10.85 16.34
CA ARG A 369 4.99 11.84 15.56
C ARG A 369 6.28 11.28 14.98
N GLU A 370 6.99 10.41 15.71
CA GLU A 370 8.22 9.79 15.20
C GLU A 370 7.95 8.92 13.96
N TYR A 371 6.81 8.21 13.93
CA TYR A 371 6.38 7.46 12.74
C TYR A 371 6.02 8.37 11.58
N PHE A 372 5.28 9.45 11.85
CA PHE A 372 4.98 10.45 10.83
C PHE A 372 6.26 11.01 10.22
N GLU A 373 7.24 11.42 11.03
CA GLU A 373 8.51 11.97 10.57
C GLU A 373 9.37 10.95 9.82
N THR A 374 9.22 9.66 10.13
CA THR A 374 9.89 8.57 9.41
C THR A 374 9.24 8.28 8.04
N VAL A 375 7.92 8.32 7.96
CA VAL A 375 7.14 7.87 6.79
C VAL A 375 6.81 9.02 5.83
N ALA A 376 6.30 10.13 6.33
CA ALA A 376 5.76 11.23 5.53
C ALA A 376 6.73 11.81 4.49
N PRO A 377 8.02 12.04 4.77
CA PRO A 377 8.92 12.69 3.81
C PRO A 377 9.10 11.93 2.50
N SER A 378 9.03 10.59 2.50
CA SER A 378 9.10 9.83 1.24
C SER A 378 7.80 9.94 0.45
N PHE A 379 6.64 9.93 1.11
CA PHE A 379 5.35 10.00 0.44
C PHE A 379 5.06 11.40 -0.11
N GLU A 380 5.40 12.46 0.63
CA GLU A 380 5.28 13.83 0.15
C GLU A 380 6.10 14.03 -1.13
N ARG A 381 7.38 13.61 -1.11
CA ARG A 381 8.24 13.68 -2.30
C ARG A 381 7.65 12.89 -3.47
N ALA A 382 7.23 11.66 -3.25
CA ALA A 382 6.61 10.84 -4.29
C ALA A 382 5.32 11.46 -4.85
N SER A 383 4.49 12.09 -4.01
CA SER A 383 3.28 12.78 -4.46
C SER A 383 3.61 14.02 -5.29
N VAL A 384 4.60 14.83 -4.87
CA VAL A 384 5.07 15.99 -5.64
C VAL A 384 5.59 15.54 -7.01
N GLU A 385 6.38 14.47 -7.06
CA GLU A 385 6.86 13.88 -8.31
C GLU A 385 5.68 13.43 -9.17
N ARG A 386 4.73 12.68 -8.61
CA ARG A 386 3.59 12.15 -9.35
C ARG A 386 2.70 13.26 -9.91
N MET A 387 2.31 14.23 -9.09
CA MET A 387 1.35 15.27 -9.44
C MET A 387 1.92 16.33 -10.38
N LYS A 388 3.23 16.60 -10.32
CA LYS A 388 3.87 17.59 -11.20
C LYS A 388 4.47 16.98 -12.46
N LYS A 389 5.04 15.77 -12.38
CA LYS A 389 5.88 15.21 -13.45
C LYS A 389 5.12 14.27 -14.36
N LEU A 390 4.29 13.36 -13.84
CA LEU A 390 3.58 12.41 -14.71
C LEU A 390 2.63 13.07 -15.72
N PRO A 391 1.85 14.12 -15.38
CA PRO A 391 1.04 14.80 -16.39
C PRO A 391 1.87 15.43 -17.51
N ALA A 392 3.07 15.94 -17.19
CA ALA A 392 4.00 16.49 -18.18
C ALA A 392 4.60 15.42 -19.11
N LEU A 393 4.43 14.14 -18.79
CA LEU A 393 4.86 13.00 -19.61
C LEU A 393 3.76 12.51 -20.56
N ASN A 394 2.56 13.10 -20.54
CA ASN A 394 1.54 12.83 -21.55
C ASN A 394 1.92 13.51 -22.89
N THR A 395 2.87 12.90 -23.57
CA THR A 395 3.53 13.45 -24.76
C THR A 395 3.44 12.46 -25.91
N PRO A 396 3.52 12.91 -27.18
CA PRO A 396 3.58 12.00 -28.32
C PRO A 396 4.71 10.97 -28.21
N THR A 397 5.85 11.36 -27.65
CA THR A 397 7.01 10.49 -27.46
C THR A 397 6.74 9.31 -26.50
N LEU A 398 5.87 9.52 -25.52
CA LEU A 398 5.51 8.49 -24.53
C LEU A 398 4.09 7.93 -24.77
N LYS A 399 3.57 8.10 -25.99
CA LYS A 399 2.26 7.57 -26.37
C LYS A 399 2.18 6.07 -26.09
N GLY A 400 1.10 5.63 -25.45
CA GLY A 400 0.86 4.23 -25.12
C GLY A 400 1.61 3.71 -23.88
N PHE A 401 2.32 4.58 -23.16
CA PHE A 401 2.88 4.23 -21.85
C PHE A 401 1.75 4.11 -20.83
N THR A 402 1.81 3.07 -19.99
CA THR A 402 0.98 3.00 -18.78
C THR A 402 1.47 4.01 -17.73
N PRO A 403 0.67 4.37 -16.71
CA PRO A 403 1.14 5.23 -15.63
C PRO A 403 2.40 4.68 -14.93
N LEU A 404 2.48 3.36 -14.73
CA LEU A 404 3.67 2.69 -14.21
C LEU A 404 4.88 2.82 -15.16
N GLU A 405 4.70 2.63 -16.46
CA GLU A 405 5.77 2.80 -17.45
C GLU A 405 6.30 4.24 -17.50
N ALA A 406 5.41 5.22 -17.46
CA ALA A 406 5.78 6.63 -17.37
C ALA A 406 6.55 6.93 -16.08
N TYR A 407 6.15 6.34 -14.96
CA TYR A 407 6.87 6.44 -13.69
C TYR A 407 8.29 5.83 -13.76
N LEU A 408 8.43 4.63 -14.33
CA LEU A 408 9.75 3.98 -14.50
C LEU A 408 10.67 4.81 -15.39
N PHE A 409 10.15 5.35 -16.50
CA PHE A 409 10.88 6.25 -17.39
C PHE A 409 11.31 7.53 -16.67
N GLN A 410 10.39 8.16 -15.92
CA GLN A 410 10.68 9.35 -15.13
C GLN A 410 11.80 9.10 -14.12
N ARG A 411 11.75 7.96 -13.41
CA ARG A 411 12.72 7.61 -12.36
C ARG A 411 14.13 7.37 -12.92
N ALA A 412 14.25 6.92 -14.16
CA ALA A 412 15.54 6.81 -14.84
C ALA A 412 16.10 8.16 -15.31
N GLY A 413 15.27 9.20 -15.38
CA GLY A 413 15.67 10.55 -15.80
C GLY A 413 15.96 11.50 -14.65
N GLU A 414 16.71 12.55 -14.96
CA GLU A 414 16.97 13.68 -14.08
C GLU A 414 16.26 14.91 -14.60
N GLU A 415 15.44 15.54 -13.76
CA GLU A 415 14.79 16.78 -14.13
C GLU A 415 15.75 17.96 -13.96
N THR A 416 15.86 18.79 -14.98
CA THR A 416 16.74 19.96 -14.99
C THR A 416 15.98 21.20 -15.48
N THR A 417 16.37 22.37 -14.97
CA THR A 417 15.84 23.67 -15.40
C THR A 417 17.01 24.55 -15.86
N PRO A 418 17.60 24.26 -17.03
CA PRO A 418 18.76 24.99 -17.53
C PRO A 418 18.44 26.48 -17.74
N THR A 419 19.43 27.34 -17.54
CA THR A 419 19.31 28.77 -17.86
C THR A 419 19.16 28.98 -19.36
N ASN A 420 18.43 30.01 -19.77
CA ASN A 420 18.30 30.38 -21.19
C ASN A 420 19.69 30.54 -21.84
N GLY A 421 19.89 29.90 -22.99
CA GLY A 421 21.17 29.88 -23.71
C GLY A 421 22.17 28.81 -23.23
N ALA A 422 21.86 28.02 -22.19
CA ALA A 422 22.74 26.96 -21.74
C ALA A 422 22.83 25.83 -22.76
N THR A 423 24.05 25.32 -22.99
CA THR A 423 24.30 24.13 -23.79
C THR A 423 23.89 22.87 -23.03
N LEU A 424 23.23 21.94 -23.72
CA LEU A 424 22.81 20.65 -23.20
C LEU A 424 23.79 19.55 -23.60
N ASP A 425 23.79 18.45 -22.86
CA ASP A 425 24.68 17.31 -23.14
C ASP A 425 24.26 16.59 -24.42
N ALA A 426 25.10 16.65 -25.45
CA ALA A 426 24.88 15.94 -26.72
C ALA A 426 24.82 14.41 -26.54
N ASN A 427 25.32 13.88 -25.43
CA ASN A 427 25.30 12.45 -25.07
C ASN A 427 24.19 12.09 -24.07
N ALA A 428 23.13 12.88 -24.01
CA ALA A 428 21.92 12.56 -23.25
C ALA A 428 20.67 12.76 -24.09
N LEU A 429 19.67 11.90 -23.86
CA LEU A 429 18.31 12.10 -24.35
C LEU A 429 17.64 13.16 -23.48
N HIS A 430 17.11 14.21 -24.09
CA HIS A 430 16.33 15.23 -23.36
C HIS A 430 14.88 15.23 -23.83
N LEU A 431 13.93 14.93 -22.94
CA LEU A 431 12.52 15.17 -23.16
C LEU A 431 12.17 16.58 -22.68
N VAL A 432 11.65 17.43 -23.57
CA VAL A 432 11.22 18.78 -23.21
C VAL A 432 9.88 18.70 -22.48
N LEU A 433 9.87 19.05 -21.19
CA LEU A 433 8.66 19.08 -20.35
C LEU A 433 7.94 20.42 -20.45
N ALA A 434 8.70 21.52 -20.58
CA ALA A 434 8.20 22.87 -20.78
C ALA A 434 9.26 23.73 -21.50
N GLY A 435 8.83 24.83 -22.12
CA GLY A 435 9.70 25.73 -22.87
C GLY A 435 10.11 25.18 -24.24
N SER A 436 11.33 25.48 -24.68
CA SER A 436 11.86 25.03 -25.95
C SER A 436 13.37 24.83 -25.94
N VAL A 437 13.88 23.99 -26.84
CA VAL A 437 15.30 23.73 -27.06
C VAL A 437 15.60 23.98 -28.52
N ARG A 438 16.66 24.73 -28.80
CA ARG A 438 17.17 24.91 -30.16
C ARG A 438 18.19 23.81 -30.46
N HIS A 439 17.96 23.06 -31.54
CA HIS A 439 18.87 22.02 -32.03
C HIS A 439 19.17 22.30 -33.51
N GLY A 440 20.33 22.92 -33.76
CA GLY A 440 20.65 23.46 -35.08
C GLY A 440 19.72 24.62 -35.47
N GLU A 441 19.01 24.46 -36.59
CA GLU A 441 17.98 25.39 -37.07
C GLU A 441 16.58 25.07 -36.52
N GLN A 442 16.40 23.91 -35.88
CA GLN A 442 15.11 23.47 -35.37
C GLN A 442 14.86 23.98 -33.95
N ILE A 443 13.60 24.28 -33.64
CA ILE A 443 13.11 24.58 -32.30
C ILE A 443 12.22 23.42 -31.86
N ILE A 444 12.67 22.70 -30.84
CA ILE A 444 11.98 21.55 -30.24
C ILE A 444 11.21 22.05 -29.03
N THR A 445 9.91 21.80 -28.99
CA THR A 445 9.01 22.28 -27.92
C THR A 445 8.58 21.16 -26.98
N ALA A 446 7.80 21.51 -25.95
CA ALA A 446 7.26 20.56 -24.98
C ALA A 446 6.61 19.34 -25.64
N GLY A 447 6.98 18.15 -25.15
CA GLY A 447 6.50 16.85 -25.62
C GLY A 447 7.37 16.15 -26.66
N ALA A 448 8.39 16.83 -27.19
CA ALA A 448 9.36 16.26 -28.10
C ALA A 448 10.70 15.95 -27.42
N CYS A 449 11.48 15.06 -28.03
CA CYS A 449 12.82 14.70 -27.58
C CYS A 449 13.92 15.33 -28.43
N VAL A 450 15.02 15.67 -27.77
CA VAL A 450 16.29 16.12 -28.35
C VAL A 450 17.31 14.99 -28.19
N ASN A 451 18.21 14.83 -29.17
CA ASN A 451 19.22 13.77 -29.21
C ASN A 451 18.64 12.35 -29.11
N ALA A 452 17.47 12.12 -29.72
CA ALA A 452 16.86 10.79 -29.76
C ALA A 452 17.75 9.75 -30.44
N ASP A 453 18.69 10.19 -31.28
CA ASP A 453 19.68 9.36 -31.99
C ASP A 453 20.60 8.55 -31.07
N ILE A 454 20.74 8.96 -29.81
CA ILE A 454 21.58 8.26 -28.85
C ILE A 454 21.12 6.82 -28.58
N LEU A 455 19.81 6.57 -28.73
CA LEU A 455 19.21 5.24 -28.63
C LEU A 455 19.66 4.32 -29.77
N PHE A 456 20.05 4.88 -30.91
CA PHE A 456 20.55 4.14 -32.08
C PHE A 456 22.09 4.12 -32.13
N GLY A 457 22.76 4.53 -31.04
CA GLY A 457 24.22 4.53 -30.93
C GLY A 457 24.90 5.67 -31.68
N GLN A 458 24.14 6.67 -32.16
CA GLN A 458 24.66 7.85 -32.83
C GLN A 458 24.62 9.05 -31.88
N ALA A 459 25.77 9.72 -31.70
CA ALA A 459 25.80 10.99 -30.99
C ALA A 459 25.56 12.12 -32.00
N ASP A 460 24.67 13.05 -31.67
CA ASP A 460 24.45 14.23 -32.50
C ASP A 460 25.68 15.15 -32.45
N ALA A 461 26.14 15.60 -33.62
CA ALA A 461 27.25 16.53 -33.72
C ALA A 461 26.86 17.96 -33.31
N VAL A 462 25.55 18.25 -33.20
CA VAL A 462 25.02 19.58 -32.92
C VAL A 462 24.64 19.68 -31.45
N THR A 463 25.27 20.59 -30.71
CA THR A 463 24.96 20.81 -29.30
C THR A 463 23.61 21.52 -29.16
N PRO A 464 22.62 20.94 -28.45
CA PRO A 464 21.36 21.62 -28.22
C PRO A 464 21.51 22.76 -27.21
N ILE A 465 20.68 23.80 -27.35
CA ILE A 465 20.72 25.00 -26.51
C ILE A 465 19.33 25.24 -25.91
N ALA A 466 19.26 25.35 -24.58
CA ALA A 466 18.02 25.63 -23.87
C ALA A 466 17.49 27.04 -24.19
N GLY A 467 16.18 27.14 -24.40
CA GLY A 467 15.46 28.41 -24.49
C GLY A 467 15.04 28.95 -23.12
N ALA A 468 14.21 30.00 -23.12
CA ALA A 468 13.63 30.55 -21.89
C ALA A 468 12.67 29.55 -21.22
N GLU A 469 12.69 29.50 -19.88
CA GLU A 469 11.79 28.68 -19.04
C GLU A 469 11.81 27.18 -19.39
N THR A 470 12.95 26.69 -19.89
CA THR A 470 13.09 25.29 -20.31
C THR A 470 13.13 24.37 -19.09
N ARG A 471 12.27 23.34 -19.11
CA ARG A 471 12.33 22.20 -18.17
C ARG A 471 12.50 20.93 -18.96
N LEU A 472 13.47 20.10 -18.56
CA LEU A 472 13.84 18.87 -19.25
C LEU A 472 13.82 17.68 -18.31
N LEU A 473 13.43 16.52 -18.83
CA LEU A 473 13.81 15.24 -18.26
C LEU A 473 14.97 14.67 -19.08
N THR A 474 16.13 14.52 -18.44
CA THR A 474 17.39 14.13 -19.07
C THR A 474 17.77 12.71 -18.69
N LEU A 475 17.96 11.84 -19.68
CA LEU A 475 18.47 10.49 -19.50
C LEU A 475 19.84 10.38 -20.17
N THR A 476 20.89 10.17 -19.37
CA THR A 476 22.21 9.87 -19.91
C THR A 476 22.19 8.53 -20.64
N ARG A 477 23.14 8.32 -21.57
CA ARG A 477 23.26 7.03 -22.27
C ARG A 477 23.28 5.83 -21.32
N ALA A 478 24.04 5.93 -20.22
CA ALA A 478 24.16 4.86 -19.24
C ALA A 478 22.83 4.53 -18.57
N ARG A 479 22.08 5.55 -18.11
CA ARG A 479 20.76 5.35 -17.49
C ARG A 479 19.72 4.83 -18.48
N LEU A 480 19.82 5.26 -19.73
CA LEU A 480 18.91 4.80 -20.79
C LEU A 480 19.18 3.33 -21.17
N THR A 481 20.45 2.93 -21.28
CA THR A 481 20.83 1.53 -21.46
C THR A 481 20.36 0.69 -20.27
N GLU A 482 20.58 1.15 -19.04
CA GLU A 482 20.09 0.45 -17.84
C GLU A 482 18.56 0.29 -17.84
N LEU A 483 17.82 1.34 -18.21
CA LEU A 483 16.37 1.30 -18.30
C LEU A 483 15.89 0.27 -19.34
N VAL A 484 16.50 0.24 -20.53
CA VAL A 484 16.13 -0.67 -21.62
C VAL A 484 16.52 -2.11 -21.31
N ASP A 485 17.70 -2.33 -20.73
CA ASP A 485 18.16 -3.66 -20.31
C ASP A 485 17.25 -4.24 -19.22
N ARG A 486 16.79 -3.37 -18.31
CA ARG A 486 15.90 -3.74 -17.22
C ARG A 486 14.45 -3.92 -17.64
N TYR A 487 13.98 -3.10 -18.59
CA TYR A 487 12.61 -3.10 -19.10
C TYR A 487 12.61 -3.09 -20.65
N PRO A 488 12.91 -4.23 -21.30
CA PRO A 488 13.05 -4.31 -22.75
C PRO A 488 11.82 -3.88 -23.56
N ARG A 489 10.60 -4.18 -23.11
CA ARG A 489 9.35 -3.79 -23.78
C ARG A 489 9.10 -2.30 -23.64
N LEU A 490 9.40 -1.70 -22.47
CA LEU A 490 9.40 -0.25 -22.32
C LEU A 490 10.35 0.39 -23.34
N GLY A 491 11.56 -0.18 -23.45
CA GLY A 491 12.54 0.21 -24.47
C GLY A 491 11.96 0.11 -25.89
N ILE A 492 11.40 -1.03 -26.28
CA ILE A 492 10.79 -1.25 -27.59
C ILE A 492 9.71 -0.20 -27.89
N LYS A 493 8.81 0.09 -26.93
CA LYS A 493 7.79 1.15 -27.09
C LYS A 493 8.42 2.52 -27.32
N LEU A 494 9.45 2.86 -26.53
CA LEU A 494 10.18 4.12 -26.68
C LEU A 494 10.81 4.23 -28.07
N TYR A 495 11.48 3.17 -28.55
CA TYR A 495 12.06 3.10 -29.89
C TYR A 495 11.01 3.30 -30.98
N GLN A 496 9.86 2.62 -30.88
CA GLN A 496 8.78 2.72 -31.85
C GLN A 496 8.22 4.14 -31.93
N ASN A 497 7.98 4.77 -30.77
CA ASN A 497 7.46 6.14 -30.72
C ASN A 497 8.46 7.15 -31.31
N LEU A 498 9.74 7.02 -30.99
CA LEU A 498 10.77 7.92 -31.52
C LEU A 498 10.98 7.74 -33.03
N ALA A 499 10.92 6.50 -33.54
CA ALA A 499 10.99 6.24 -34.97
C ALA A 499 9.77 6.82 -35.72
N ALA A 500 8.56 6.71 -35.15
CA ALA A 500 7.36 7.31 -35.71
C ALA A 500 7.44 8.84 -35.77
N ASN A 501 7.97 9.48 -34.72
CA ASN A 501 8.12 10.93 -34.64
C ASN A 501 9.20 11.49 -35.60
N ARG A 502 10.10 10.66 -36.14
CA ARG A 502 11.04 11.08 -37.21
C ARG A 502 10.43 11.09 -38.60
N SER A 503 9.37 10.31 -38.78
CA SER A 503 8.73 10.10 -40.08
C SER A 503 7.59 11.09 -40.33
N ALA A 504 7.25 11.91 -39.33
CA ALA A 504 6.26 12.97 -39.34
C ALA A 504 6.96 14.33 -39.24
#